data_AF-A0A257W6U0-F1
#
_entry.id   AF-A0A257W6U0-F1
#
_cell.length_a   1.000
_cell.length_b   1.000
_cell.length_c   1.000
_cell.angle_alpha   90.00
_cell.angle_beta   90.00
_cell.angle_gamma   90.00
#
_symmetry.space_group_name_H-M   'P 1'
#
loop_
_entity.id
_entity.type
_entity.pdbx_description
1 polymer ?
#
loop_
_entity_poly.entity_id
_entity_poly.type
_entity_poly.pdbx_seq_one_letter_code
_entity_poly.pdbx_strand_id
1 'polypeptide(L)'
;MKNESKDYSDVYREKEVRGLQKRLEKTRSALVFSGASILAGGILFYFMSDGLDNISLAMYLITGIILIVLGTASNRKPMRRLWLGVIALGIFWVADIVMDKSEFILRDNGLKMLVLSILLLAMKPAREAEIIRKDLHLS
;
A
#
# COMPACT_ATOMS: atom_id res chain seq x y z
N MET A 1 8.79 39.88 25.57
CA MET A 1 8.64 39.54 24.13
C MET A 1 9.49 38.35 23.64
N LYS A 2 10.07 37.49 24.50
CA LYS A 2 10.87 36.31 24.07
C LYS A 2 10.15 34.95 24.22
N ASN A 3 8.97 34.93 24.86
CA ASN A 3 8.23 33.68 25.12
C ASN A 3 7.23 33.34 24.01
N GLU A 4 6.70 34.32 23.28
CA GLU A 4 5.73 34.08 22.19
C GLU A 4 6.38 33.37 20.99
N SER A 5 7.66 33.65 20.68
CA SER A 5 8.33 33.04 19.53
C SER A 5 8.69 31.55 19.75
N LYS A 6 8.92 31.13 20.99
CA LYS A 6 9.17 29.72 21.33
C LYS A 6 7.90 28.89 21.19
N ASP A 7 6.80 29.41 21.73
CA ASP A 7 5.49 28.76 21.73
C ASP A 7 4.95 28.57 20.30
N TYR A 8 5.14 29.58 19.43
CA TYR A 8 4.79 29.45 18.01
C TYR A 8 5.60 28.37 17.27
N SER A 9 6.88 28.18 17.61
CA SER A 9 7.72 27.16 16.98
C SER A 9 7.32 25.75 17.41
N ASP A 10 6.96 25.57 18.69
CA ASP A 10 6.57 24.28 19.24
C ASP A 10 5.18 23.85 18.72
N VAL A 11 4.23 24.78 18.68
CA VAL A 11 2.89 24.55 18.10
C VAL A 11 2.97 24.21 16.60
N TYR A 12 3.86 24.87 15.85
CA TYR A 12 4.06 24.57 14.43
C TYR A 12 4.62 23.16 14.23
N ARG A 13 5.65 22.82 15.00
CA ARG A 13 6.31 21.51 14.96
C ARG A 13 5.35 20.38 15.34
N GLU A 14 4.49 20.58 16.34
CA GLU A 14 3.44 19.61 16.68
C GLU A 14 2.44 19.41 15.54
N LYS A 15 2.01 20.47 14.86
CA LYS A 15 1.09 20.36 13.72
C LYS A 15 1.72 19.61 12.56
N GLU A 16 3.00 19.85 12.27
CA GLU A 16 3.74 19.12 11.24
C GLU A 16 3.91 17.64 11.58
N VAL A 17 4.25 17.31 12.84
CA VAL A 17 4.38 15.91 13.29
C VAL A 17 3.04 15.18 13.22
N ARG A 18 1.94 15.81 13.65
CA ARG A 18 0.59 15.23 13.51
C ARG A 18 0.20 15.06 12.05
N GLY A 19 0.52 16.04 11.19
CA GLY A 19 0.30 15.97 9.74
C GLY A 19 1.08 14.82 9.10
N LEU A 20 2.34 14.64 9.50
CA LEU A 20 3.19 13.54 9.08
C LEU A 20 2.60 12.18 9.51
N GLN A 21 2.22 12.02 10.77
CA GLN A 21 1.63 10.78 11.28
C GLN A 21 0.36 10.39 10.51
N LYS A 22 -0.56 11.33 10.27
CA LYS A 22 -1.77 11.08 9.48
C LYS A 22 -1.45 10.60 8.06
N ARG A 23 -0.43 11.18 7.41
CA ARG A 23 -0.01 10.79 6.05
C ARG A 23 0.66 9.41 6.02
N LEU A 24 1.47 9.10 7.03
CA LEU A 24 2.07 7.77 7.22
C LEU A 24 1.00 6.71 7.49
N GLU A 25 0.03 7.00 8.36
CA GLU A 25 -1.11 6.13 8.63
C GLU A 25 -1.92 5.87 7.37
N LYS A 26 -2.22 6.91 6.57
CA LYS A 26 -2.93 6.74 5.30
C LYS A 26 -2.17 5.83 4.33
N THR A 27 -0.85 5.97 4.26
CA THR A 27 0.02 5.13 3.42
C THR A 27 0.05 3.67 3.91
N ARG A 28 0.21 3.47 5.22
CA ARG A 28 0.18 2.16 5.86
C ARG A 28 -1.16 1.48 5.64
N SER A 29 -2.26 2.19 5.92
CA SER A 29 -3.61 1.66 5.77
C SER A 29 -3.91 1.30 4.33
N ALA A 30 -3.45 2.09 3.34
CA ALA A 30 -3.62 1.74 1.94
C ALA A 30 -2.91 0.43 1.57
N LEU A 31 -1.66 0.22 2.00
CA LEU A 31 -0.91 -1.02 1.76
C LEU A 31 -1.52 -2.23 2.48
N VAL A 32 -1.89 -2.06 3.75
CA VAL A 32 -2.51 -3.14 4.55
C VAL A 32 -3.88 -3.50 4.00
N PHE A 33 -4.71 -2.51 3.67
CA PHE A 33 -6.02 -2.73 3.08
C PHE A 33 -5.90 -3.42 1.72
N SER A 34 -4.97 -2.96 0.87
CA SER A 34 -4.67 -3.61 -0.41
C SER A 34 -4.28 -5.07 -0.24
N GLY A 35 -3.38 -5.37 0.71
CA GLY A 35 -2.99 -6.75 1.01
C GLY A 35 -4.16 -7.59 1.52
N ALA A 36 -4.96 -7.05 2.45
CA ALA A 36 -6.15 -7.72 2.96
C ALA A 36 -7.20 -8.00 1.87
N SER A 37 -7.43 -7.05 0.95
CA SER A 37 -8.34 -7.22 -0.17
C SER A 37 -7.87 -8.32 -1.13
N ILE A 38 -6.56 -8.41 -1.41
CA ILE A 38 -6.01 -9.50 -2.24
C ILE A 38 -6.17 -10.86 -1.55
N LEU A 39 -5.90 -10.95 -0.24
CA LEU A 39 -6.10 -12.19 0.51
C LEU A 39 -7.56 -12.63 0.50
N ALA A 40 -8.47 -11.70 0.81
CA ALA A 40 -9.91 -11.96 0.80
C ALA A 40 -10.39 -12.37 -0.60
N GLY A 41 -9.92 -11.69 -1.64
CA GLY A 41 -10.19 -12.03 -3.03
C GLY A 41 -9.74 -13.44 -3.38
N GLY A 42 -8.48 -13.80 -3.11
CA GLY A 42 -7.96 -15.13 -3.39
C GLY A 42 -8.73 -16.25 -2.67
N ILE A 43 -9.12 -16.03 -1.41
CA ILE A 43 -9.95 -16.98 -0.65
C ILE A 43 -11.35 -17.10 -1.27
N LEU A 44 -12.00 -15.97 -1.58
CA LEU A 44 -13.34 -15.99 -2.18
C LEU A 44 -13.34 -16.69 -3.54
N PHE A 45 -12.36 -16.41 -4.39
CA PHE A 45 -12.24 -17.06 -5.69
C PHE A 45 -11.98 -18.58 -5.55
N TYR A 46 -11.20 -19.00 -4.54
CA TYR A 46 -10.99 -20.42 -4.25
C TYR A 46 -12.28 -21.16 -3.87
N PHE A 47 -13.20 -20.50 -3.16
CA PHE A 47 -14.50 -21.08 -2.83
C PHE A 47 -15.56 -20.95 -3.93
N MET A 48 -15.41 -19.99 -4.86
CA MET A 48 -16.42 -19.70 -5.89
C MET A 48 -16.14 -20.32 -7.26
N SER A 49 -14.88 -20.50 -7.65
CA SER A 49 -14.53 -21.31 -8.81
C SER A 49 -14.30 -22.75 -8.36
N ASP A 50 -14.67 -23.75 -9.16
CA ASP A 50 -14.41 -25.18 -8.92
C ASP A 50 -12.90 -25.48 -8.84
N GLY A 51 -12.25 -25.02 -7.77
CA GLY A 51 -10.82 -25.09 -7.53
C GLY A 51 -10.03 -24.05 -8.31
N LEU A 52 -9.66 -22.95 -7.65
CA LEU A 52 -8.46 -22.22 -8.04
C LEU A 52 -7.27 -23.16 -7.88
N ASP A 53 -6.35 -23.20 -8.85
CA ASP A 53 -5.13 -24.00 -8.70
C ASP A 53 -4.36 -23.56 -7.45
N ASN A 54 -3.77 -24.52 -6.74
CA ASN A 54 -3.00 -24.29 -5.51
C ASN A 54 -1.87 -23.29 -5.74
N ILE A 55 -1.29 -23.28 -6.95
CA ILE A 55 -0.24 -22.34 -7.36
C ILE A 55 -0.79 -20.91 -7.37
N SER A 56 -1.94 -20.69 -8.00
CA SER A 56 -2.57 -19.38 -8.08
C SER A 56 -3.03 -18.90 -6.70
N LEU A 57 -3.59 -19.79 -5.86
CA LEU A 57 -3.92 -19.46 -4.47
C LEU A 57 -2.67 -19.03 -3.67
N ALA A 58 -1.55 -19.76 -3.80
CA ALA A 58 -0.30 -19.40 -3.14
C ALA A 58 0.20 -18.01 -3.57
N MET A 59 0.06 -17.65 -4.86
CA MET A 59 0.43 -16.34 -5.37
C MET A 59 -0.40 -15.20 -4.77
N TYR A 60 -1.72 -15.40 -4.61
CA TYR A 60 -2.59 -14.46 -3.90
C TYR A 60 -2.15 -14.28 -2.43
N LEU A 61 -1.87 -15.39 -1.74
CA LEU A 61 -1.43 -15.37 -0.34
C LEU A 61 -0.09 -14.64 -0.17
N ILE A 62 0.92 -14.99 -0.98
CA ILE A 62 2.25 -14.39 -0.92
C ILE A 62 2.16 -12.89 -1.21
N THR A 63 1.43 -12.49 -2.25
CA THR A 63 1.30 -11.08 -2.63
C THR A 63 0.60 -10.27 -1.54
N GLY A 64 -0.48 -10.81 -0.97
CA GLY A 64 -1.20 -10.18 0.14
C GLY A 64 -0.31 -9.99 1.38
N ILE A 65 0.47 -11.00 1.75
CA ILE A 65 1.43 -10.94 2.86
C ILE A 65 2.50 -9.88 2.59
N ILE A 66 3.07 -9.85 1.38
CA ILE A 66 4.09 -8.85 0.99
C ILE A 66 3.54 -7.43 1.17
N LEU A 67 2.32 -7.15 0.71
CA LEU A 67 1.71 -5.83 0.84
C LEU A 67 1.48 -5.43 2.31
N ILE A 68 1.03 -6.36 3.15
CA ILE A 68 0.86 -6.12 4.59
C ILE A 68 2.20 -5.82 5.27
N VAL A 69 3.24 -6.61 4.96
CA VAL A 69 4.61 -6.41 5.48
C VAL A 69 5.15 -5.04 5.04
N LEU A 70 4.97 -4.68 3.77
CA LEU A 70 5.35 -3.35 3.27
C LEU A 70 4.59 -2.23 3.97
N GLY A 71 3.30 -2.44 4.26
CA GLY A 71 2.46 -1.51 5.02
C GLY A 71 2.99 -1.26 6.43
N THR A 72 3.31 -2.31 7.19
CA THR A 72 3.89 -2.17 8.54
C THR A 72 5.27 -1.51 8.52
N ALA A 73 6.06 -1.73 7.47
CA ALA A 73 7.39 -1.14 7.30
C ALA A 73 7.39 0.26 6.63
N SER A 74 6.21 0.84 6.35
CA SER A 74 6.07 2.09 5.60
C SER A 74 6.45 3.35 6.38
N ASN A 75 6.46 3.29 7.72
CA ASN A 75 6.77 4.43 8.61
C ASN A 75 8.13 5.08 8.33
N ARG A 76 9.14 4.30 7.89
CA ARG A 76 10.50 4.81 7.63
C ARG A 76 10.74 5.28 6.20
N LYS A 77 10.04 4.73 5.20
CA LYS A 77 10.24 5.08 3.79
C LYS A 77 8.92 4.88 3.03
N PRO A 78 7.91 5.74 3.26
CA PRO A 78 6.55 5.50 2.80
C PRO A 78 6.48 5.39 1.27
N MET A 79 7.13 6.30 0.55
CA MET A 79 7.14 6.29 -0.92
C MET A 79 7.83 5.05 -1.50
N ARG A 80 9.01 4.67 -0.95
CA ARG A 80 9.73 3.47 -1.41
C ARG A 80 8.92 2.20 -1.19
N ARG A 81 8.21 2.09 -0.06
CA ARG A 81 7.36 0.93 0.24
C ARG A 81 6.14 0.86 -0.67
N LEU A 82 5.57 2.01 -1.02
CA LEU A 82 4.48 2.10 -1.99
C LEU A 82 4.91 1.65 -3.38
N TRP A 83 6.06 2.12 -3.85
CA TRP A 83 6.64 1.66 -5.12
C TRP A 83 6.90 0.17 -5.14
N LEU A 84 7.46 -0.38 -4.06
CA LEU A 84 7.64 -1.84 -3.94
C LEU A 84 6.29 -2.59 -3.95
N GLY A 85 5.24 -2.01 -3.36
CA GLY A 85 3.90 -2.60 -3.41
C GLY A 85 3.30 -2.61 -4.82
N VAL A 86 3.46 -1.51 -5.57
CA VAL A 86 3.04 -1.44 -6.98
C VAL A 86 3.83 -2.42 -7.85
N ILE A 87 5.14 -2.55 -7.63
CA ILE A 87 5.99 -3.50 -8.35
C ILE A 87 5.56 -4.95 -8.02
N ALA A 88 5.32 -5.26 -6.74
CA ALA A 88 4.85 -6.59 -6.34
C ALA A 88 3.51 -6.93 -7.00
N LEU A 89 2.58 -5.97 -7.05
CA LEU A 89 1.30 -6.14 -7.74
C LEU A 89 1.49 -6.33 -9.26
N GLY A 90 2.41 -5.60 -9.87
CA GLY A 90 2.74 -5.75 -11.29
C GLY A 90 3.34 -7.11 -11.63
N ILE A 91 4.27 -7.60 -10.79
CA ILE A 91 4.85 -8.95 -10.94
C ILE A 91 3.75 -10.01 -10.79
N PHE A 92 2.90 -9.87 -9.77
CA PHE A 92 1.75 -10.75 -9.58
C PHE A 92 0.85 -10.76 -10.81
N TRP A 93 0.55 -9.59 -11.37
CA TRP A 93 -0.30 -9.48 -12.56
C TRP A 93 0.32 -10.12 -13.81
N VAL A 94 1.62 -9.91 -14.04
CA VAL A 94 2.33 -10.54 -15.17
C VAL A 94 2.39 -12.05 -14.99
N ALA A 95 2.68 -12.54 -13.77
CA ALA A 95 2.73 -13.98 -13.49
C ALA A 95 1.36 -14.63 -13.72
N ASP A 96 0.30 -13.97 -13.29
CA ASP A 96 -1.08 -14.41 -13.51
C ASP A 96 -1.43 -14.50 -15.00
N ILE A 97 -1.09 -13.49 -15.81
CA ILE A 97 -1.28 -13.52 -17.28
C ILE A 97 -0.48 -14.64 -17.95
N VAL A 98 0.72 -14.95 -17.46
CA VAL A 98 1.57 -16.01 -18.03
C VAL A 98 1.06 -17.41 -17.65
N MET A 99 0.48 -17.55 -16.46
CA MET A 99 -0.03 -18.82 -15.96
C MET A 99 -1.43 -19.15 -16.48
N ASP A 100 -2.30 -18.16 -16.69
CA ASP A 100 -3.65 -18.38 -17.20
C ASP A 100 -3.70 -18.38 -18.74
N LYS A 101 -4.20 -19.48 -19.32
CA LYS A 101 -4.33 -19.68 -20.78
C LYS A 101 -5.72 -19.33 -21.36
N SER A 102 -6.66 -18.77 -20.60
CA SER A 102 -8.03 -18.55 -21.10
C SER A 102 -8.80 -17.39 -20.44
N GLU A 103 -9.67 -16.79 -21.27
CA GLU A 103 -10.85 -15.89 -21.13
C GLU A 103 -11.30 -15.28 -19.76
N PHE A 104 -10.81 -15.70 -18.60
CA PHE A 104 -11.15 -15.15 -17.28
C PHE A 104 -10.51 -13.79 -16.96
N ILE A 105 -9.58 -13.35 -17.80
CA ILE A 105 -8.79 -12.11 -17.66
C ILE A 105 -9.67 -10.87 -17.43
N LEU A 106 -10.88 -10.82 -18.00
CA LEU A 106 -11.77 -9.65 -17.88
C LEU A 106 -12.56 -9.59 -16.56
N ARG A 107 -12.88 -10.74 -15.94
CA ARG A 107 -13.70 -10.78 -14.72
C ARG A 107 -12.85 -10.64 -13.45
N ASP A 108 -11.61 -11.11 -13.49
CA ASP A 108 -10.71 -11.12 -12.33
C ASP A 108 -9.88 -9.81 -12.19
N ASN A 109 -9.76 -9.02 -13.27
CA ASN A 109 -8.99 -7.77 -13.22
C ASN A 109 -9.64 -6.65 -12.40
N GLY A 110 -10.93 -6.76 -12.03
CA GLY A 110 -11.64 -5.72 -11.29
C GLY A 110 -11.02 -5.43 -9.92
N LEU A 111 -10.70 -6.48 -9.15
CA LEU A 111 -10.07 -6.34 -7.83
C LEU A 111 -8.66 -5.78 -7.94
N LYS A 112 -7.88 -6.26 -8.93
CA LYS A 112 -6.50 -5.81 -9.18
C LYS A 112 -6.46 -4.32 -9.54
N MET A 113 -7.39 -3.85 -10.38
CA MET A 113 -7.53 -2.44 -10.75
C MET A 113 -7.97 -1.57 -9.57
N LEU A 114 -8.87 -2.07 -8.72
CA LEU A 114 -9.28 -1.38 -7.48
C LEU A 114 -8.09 -1.22 -6.53
N VAL A 115 -7.33 -2.29 -6.32
CA VAL A 115 -6.13 -2.26 -5.46
C VAL A 115 -5.07 -1.30 -6.03
N LEU A 116 -4.81 -1.36 -7.33
CA LEU A 116 -3.89 -0.43 -7.99
C LEU A 116 -4.33 1.03 -7.80
N SER A 117 -5.63 1.32 -7.93
CA SER A 117 -6.18 2.65 -7.72
C SER A 117 -5.96 3.16 -6.29
N ILE A 118 -6.15 2.29 -5.28
CA ILE A 118 -5.87 2.61 -3.88
C ILE A 118 -4.39 2.94 -3.67
N LEU A 119 -3.49 2.14 -4.24
CA LEU A 119 -2.05 2.37 -4.15
C LEU A 119 -1.64 3.69 -4.82
N LEU A 120 -2.16 3.98 -6.02
CA LEU A 120 -1.90 5.24 -6.73
C LEU A 120 -2.42 6.45 -5.95
N LEU A 121 -3.60 6.37 -5.35
CA LEU A 121 -4.13 7.42 -4.48
C LEU A 121 -3.28 7.64 -3.22
N ALA A 122 -2.64 6.59 -2.72
CA ALA A 122 -1.73 6.66 -1.58
C ALA A 122 -0.35 7.23 -1.92
N MET A 123 0.02 7.38 -3.20
CA MET A 123 1.29 8.00 -3.60
C MET A 123 1.39 9.47 -3.22
N LYS A 124 0.29 10.24 -3.35
CA LYS A 124 0.27 11.65 -2.94
C LYS A 124 0.62 11.84 -1.46
N PRO A 125 -0.10 11.22 -0.49
CA PRO A 125 0.23 11.36 0.93
C PRO A 125 1.61 10.77 1.27
N ALA A 126 2.07 9.74 0.59
CA ALA A 126 3.40 9.17 0.82
C ALA A 126 4.54 10.11 0.40
N ARG A 127 4.41 10.77 -0.76
CA ARG A 127 5.36 11.79 -1.24
C ARG A 127 5.40 12.98 -0.28
N GLU A 128 4.22 13.43 0.11
CA GLU A 128 4.01 14.50 1.09
C GLU A 128 4.62 14.19 2.47
N ALA A 129 4.55 12.93 2.93
CA ALA A 129 5.19 12.49 4.17
C ALA A 129 6.71 12.47 4.06
N GLU A 130 7.26 12.10 2.90
CA GLU A 130 8.71 12.06 2.68
C GLU A 130 9.31 13.47 2.61
N ILE A 131 8.61 14.43 2.01
CA ILE A 131 9.03 15.84 2.00
C ILE A 131 9.10 16.38 3.44
N ILE A 132 8.02 16.23 4.21
CA ILE A 132 7.99 16.69 5.62
C ILE A 132 9.09 16.00 6.46
N ARG A 133 9.38 14.71 6.25
CA ARG A 133 10.47 14.03 6.97
C ARG A 133 11.84 14.59 6.62
N LYS A 134 12.07 14.95 5.35
CA LYS A 134 13.30 15.61 4.92
C LYS A 134 13.42 17.01 5.54
N ASP A 135 12.33 17.76 5.55
CA ASP A 135 12.28 19.12 6.13
C ASP A 135 12.50 19.11 7.65
N LEU A 136 12.00 18.09 8.35
CA LEU A 136 12.19 17.89 9.79
C LEU A 136 13.52 17.20 10.16
N HIS A 137 14.38 16.87 9.20
CA HIS A 137 15.61 16.07 9.39
C HIS A 137 15.37 14.71 10.09
N LEU A 138 14.19 14.12 9.92
CA LEU A 138 13.83 12.81 10.47
C LEU A 138 14.19 11.72 9.45
N SER A 139 15.39 11.15 9.58
CA SER A 139 15.87 10.05 8.71
C SER A 139 14.99 8.79 8.78
#